data_AF-T1CHH9-F1
#
_entry.id   AF-T1CHH9-F1
#
_cell.length_a   1.000
_cell.length_b   1.000
_cell.length_c   1.000
_cell.angle_alpha   90.00
_cell.angle_beta   90.00
_cell.angle_gamma   90.00
#
_symmetry.space_group_name_H-M   'P 1'
#
loop_
_entity.id
_entity.type
_entity.pdbx_description
1 polymer ?
#
loop_
_entity_poly.entity_id
_entity_poly.type
_entity_poly.pdbx_seq_one_letter_code
_entity_poly.pdbx_strand_id
1 'polypeptide(L)'
;MAAGETEPDEAGEPAPSPPVPAPGAGPPDWPLLARLPGLIGAAHDSPAALRELLAEAREQLKARFFADEPIETLVHARAQLIDRLLQELWGAHCGAPMRGAALVAVGGYGRGELQPCSDVDILVLV
;
A
#
# COMPACT_ATOMS: atom_id res chain seq x y z
N MET A 1 50.88 -41.37 7.56
CA MET A 1 49.96 -41.27 6.42
C MET A 1 48.57 -41.17 7.02
N ALA A 2 48.14 -39.93 7.31
CA ALA A 2 47.18 -39.13 6.53
C ALA A 2 45.73 -39.62 6.71
N ALA A 3 44.67 -38.82 6.86
CA ALA A 3 44.39 -37.44 7.29
C ALA A 3 42.88 -37.27 7.03
N GLY A 4 42.12 -36.65 7.94
CA GLY A 4 40.75 -36.17 7.69
C GLY A 4 39.70 -37.27 7.43
N GLU A 5 38.40 -37.03 7.44
CA GLU A 5 37.66 -35.78 7.33
C GLU A 5 36.34 -35.91 8.11
N THR A 6 35.99 -34.81 8.76
CA THR A 6 34.72 -34.47 9.39
C THR A 6 33.57 -34.53 8.39
N GLU A 7 32.45 -35.17 8.74
CA GLU A 7 31.17 -34.94 8.06
C GLU A 7 30.79 -33.45 8.21
N PRO A 8 30.56 -32.71 7.12
CA PRO A 8 29.98 -31.39 7.22
C PRO A 8 28.48 -31.51 7.45
N ASP A 9 28.00 -30.78 8.46
CA ASP A 9 26.62 -30.39 8.67
C ASP A 9 26.11 -29.66 7.42
N GLU A 10 25.39 -30.38 6.55
CA GLU A 10 24.60 -29.77 5.48
C GLU A 10 23.41 -29.04 6.11
N ALA A 11 23.69 -27.86 6.66
CA ALA A 11 22.70 -26.82 6.86
C ALA A 11 22.15 -26.45 5.47
N GLY A 12 21.08 -27.14 5.07
CA GLY A 12 20.36 -26.84 3.83
C GLY A 12 20.09 -25.36 3.76
N GLU A 13 20.57 -24.71 2.69
CA GLU A 13 20.30 -23.30 2.43
C GLU A 13 18.81 -23.03 2.64
N PRO A 14 18.44 -22.03 3.44
CA PRO A 14 17.04 -21.64 3.52
C PRO A 14 16.58 -21.35 2.09
N ALA A 15 15.48 -21.99 1.69
CA ALA A 15 14.86 -21.75 0.39
C ALA A 15 14.85 -20.23 0.12
N PRO A 16 15.24 -19.78 -1.09
CA PRO A 16 15.30 -18.37 -1.38
C PRO A 16 13.96 -17.75 -1.01
N SER A 17 13.99 -16.69 -0.20
CA SER A 17 12.78 -15.95 0.13
C SER A 17 12.05 -15.62 -1.17
N PRO A 18 10.71 -15.75 -1.23
CA PRO A 18 9.97 -15.40 -2.42
C PRO A 18 10.37 -13.98 -2.84
N PRO A 19 10.53 -13.71 -4.14
CA PRO A 19 10.93 -12.39 -4.59
C PRO A 19 9.95 -11.38 -4.01
N VAL A 20 10.49 -10.33 -3.37
CA VAL A 20 9.70 -9.17 -2.96
C VAL A 20 8.93 -8.73 -4.21
N PRO A 21 7.59 -8.70 -4.20
CA PRO A 21 6.83 -8.29 -5.37
C PRO A 21 7.33 -6.90 -5.77
N ALA A 22 7.66 -6.72 -7.04
CA ALA A 22 8.05 -5.42 -7.56
C ALA A 22 6.94 -4.41 -7.26
N PRO A 23 7.25 -3.18 -6.81
CA PRO A 23 6.25 -2.14 -6.69
C PRO A 23 5.65 -1.90 -8.08
N GLY A 24 4.40 -2.34 -8.29
CA GLY A 24 3.68 -2.16 -9.55
C GLY A 24 3.59 -3.39 -10.46
N ALA A 25 3.23 -4.57 -9.95
CA ALA A 25 2.62 -5.64 -10.76
C ALA A 25 1.23 -5.21 -11.30
N GLY A 26 1.21 -4.17 -12.15
CA GLY A 26 0.03 -3.50 -12.70
C GLY A 26 -0.88 -2.87 -11.65
N PRO A 27 -1.47 -1.68 -11.87
CA PRO A 27 -2.65 -1.34 -11.08
C PRO A 27 -3.70 -2.45 -11.34
N PRO A 28 -4.43 -2.93 -10.33
CA PRO A 28 -5.71 -3.56 -10.64
C PRO A 28 -6.49 -2.57 -11.50
N ASP A 29 -7.19 -3.03 -12.54
CA ASP A 29 -8.15 -2.22 -13.28
C ASP A 29 -9.31 -1.88 -12.33
N TRP A 30 -9.06 -0.96 -11.40
CA TRP A 30 -10.01 -0.44 -10.45
C TRP A 30 -10.36 0.98 -10.87
N PRO A 31 -11.50 1.19 -11.57
CA PRO A 31 -11.86 2.48 -12.14
C PRO A 31 -11.91 3.63 -11.12
N LEU A 32 -12.15 3.32 -9.84
CA LEU A 32 -12.14 4.30 -8.76
C LEU A 32 -10.77 4.97 -8.60
N LEU A 33 -9.67 4.21 -8.71
CA LEU A 33 -8.30 4.76 -8.58
C LEU A 33 -8.00 5.80 -9.66
N ALA A 34 -8.45 5.56 -10.89
CA ALA A 34 -8.25 6.49 -12.01
C ALA A 34 -9.04 7.79 -11.82
N ARG A 35 -10.18 7.74 -11.13
CA ARG A 35 -11.07 8.89 -10.90
C ARG A 35 -10.75 9.64 -9.61
N LEU A 36 -9.93 9.04 -8.73
CA LEU A 36 -9.69 9.54 -7.38
C LEU A 36 -9.22 11.01 -7.34
N PRO A 37 -8.23 11.45 -8.15
CA PRO A 37 -7.76 12.83 -8.10
C PRO A 37 -8.88 13.84 -8.41
N GLY A 38 -9.74 13.52 -9.39
CA GLY A 38 -10.89 14.37 -9.73
C GLY A 38 -11.96 14.39 -8.64
N LEU A 39 -12.20 13.25 -7.98
CA LEU A 39 -13.16 13.15 -6.87
C LEU A 39 -12.68 13.92 -5.63
N ILE A 40 -11.39 13.84 -5.31
CA ILE A 40 -10.77 14.58 -4.20
C ILE A 40 -10.83 16.09 -4.49
N GLY A 41 -10.44 16.51 -5.70
CA GLY A 41 -10.55 17.91 -6.13
C GLY A 41 -11.98 18.43 -6.05
N ALA A 42 -12.98 17.65 -6.49
CA ALA A 42 -14.40 18.02 -6.41
C ALA A 42 -14.95 18.03 -4.97
N ALA A 43 -14.37 17.22 -4.08
CA ALA A 43 -14.70 17.22 -2.66
C ALA A 43 -14.14 18.46 -1.92
N HIS A 44 -13.28 19.26 -2.56
CA HIS A 44 -12.59 20.42 -1.96
C HIS A 44 -11.91 20.03 -0.63
N ASP A 45 -11.33 18.83 -0.59
CA ASP A 45 -10.71 18.22 0.60
C ASP A 45 -11.60 18.15 1.85
N SER A 46 -12.93 18.26 1.67
CA SER A 46 -13.89 18.19 2.77
C SER A 46 -13.79 16.85 3.50
N PRO A 47 -13.50 16.82 4.81
CA PRO A 47 -13.37 15.57 5.55
C PRO A 47 -14.63 14.71 5.52
N ALA A 48 -15.82 15.30 5.34
CA ALA A 48 -17.08 14.56 5.20
C ALA A 48 -17.14 13.84 3.84
N ALA A 49 -16.86 14.56 2.75
CA ALA A 49 -16.86 13.99 1.40
C ALA A 49 -15.77 12.93 1.22
N LEU A 50 -14.58 13.13 1.82
CA LEU A 50 -13.51 12.13 1.80
C LEU A 50 -13.89 10.87 2.60
N ARG A 51 -14.63 11.01 3.71
CA ARG A 51 -15.17 9.87 4.46
C ARG A 51 -16.19 9.08 3.63
N GLU A 52 -17.04 9.76 2.87
CA GLU A 52 -17.99 9.11 1.94
C GLU A 52 -17.26 8.36 0.83
N LEU A 53 -16.24 8.97 0.21
CA LEU A 53 -15.39 8.33 -0.79
C LEU A 53 -14.71 7.06 -0.24
N LEU A 54 -14.16 7.12 0.97
CA LEU A 54 -13.55 5.96 1.64
C LEU A 54 -14.57 4.88 2.00
N ALA A 55 -15.81 5.26 2.30
CA ALA A 55 -16.90 4.31 2.53
C ALA A 55 -17.32 3.62 1.22
N GLU A 56 -17.44 4.35 0.12
CA GLU A 56 -17.72 3.79 -1.20
C GLU A 56 -16.61 2.81 -1.64
N ALA A 57 -15.35 3.22 -1.50
CA ALA A 57 -14.21 2.38 -1.85
C ALA A 57 -14.20 1.06 -1.06
N ARG A 58 -14.59 1.10 0.21
CA ARG A 58 -14.70 -0.07 1.08
C ARG A 58 -15.79 -1.03 0.59
N GLU A 59 -16.96 -0.53 0.20
CA GLU A 59 -18.02 -1.37 -0.34
C GLU A 59 -17.62 -1.98 -1.70
N GLN A 60 -16.86 -1.26 -2.54
CA GLN A 60 -16.32 -1.83 -3.78
C GLN A 60 -15.29 -2.95 -3.51
N LEU A 61 -14.36 -2.76 -2.56
CA LEU A 61 -13.42 -3.81 -2.17
C LEU A 61 -14.12 -5.04 -1.58
N LYS A 62 -15.19 -4.83 -0.81
CA LYS A 62 -16.01 -5.90 -0.28
C LYS A 62 -16.76 -6.66 -1.39
N ALA A 63 -17.32 -5.95 -2.36
CA ALA A 63 -17.97 -6.59 -3.51
C ALA A 63 -16.98 -7.43 -4.33
N ARG A 64 -15.76 -6.91 -4.54
CA ARG A 64 -14.67 -7.63 -5.21
C ARG A 64 -14.21 -8.87 -4.44
N PHE A 65 -14.13 -8.79 -3.10
CA PHE A 65 -13.87 -9.95 -2.25
C PHE A 65 -14.93 -11.04 -2.43
N PHE A 66 -16.22 -10.68 -2.44
CA PHE A 66 -17.30 -11.64 -2.67
C PHE A 66 -17.37 -12.16 -4.12
N ALA A 67 -16.60 -11.57 -5.04
CA ALA A 67 -16.42 -12.05 -6.40
C ALA A 67 -15.17 -12.95 -6.56
N ASP A 68 -14.65 -13.49 -5.44
CA ASP A 68 -13.48 -14.37 -5.37
C ASP A 68 -12.17 -13.75 -5.91
N GLU A 69 -12.04 -12.42 -5.83
CA GLU A 69 -10.77 -11.77 -6.15
C GLU A 69 -9.69 -12.09 -5.09
N PRO A 70 -8.43 -12.38 -5.47
CA PRO A 70 -7.38 -12.72 -4.51
C PRO A 70 -7.15 -11.64 -3.46
N ILE A 71 -7.01 -12.07 -2.20
CA ILE A 71 -6.89 -11.17 -1.04
C ILE A 71 -5.69 -10.25 -1.17
N GLU A 72 -4.56 -10.76 -1.66
CA GLU A 72 -3.34 -10.01 -1.89
C GLU A 72 -3.60 -8.83 -2.84
N THR A 73 -4.41 -9.05 -3.88
CA THR A 73 -4.80 -8.01 -4.83
C THR A 73 -5.65 -6.94 -4.16
N LEU A 74 -6.60 -7.33 -3.30
CA LEU A 74 -7.48 -6.40 -2.59
C LEU A 74 -6.74 -5.55 -1.57
N VAL A 75 -5.81 -6.17 -0.84
CA VAL A 75 -4.97 -5.51 0.15
C VAL A 75 -4.05 -4.48 -0.52
N HIS A 76 -3.40 -4.85 -1.63
CA HIS A 76 -2.62 -3.90 -2.42
C HIS A 76 -3.47 -2.79 -3.05
N ALA A 77 -4.66 -3.12 -3.56
CA ALA A 77 -5.59 -2.12 -4.09
C ALA A 77 -5.98 -1.08 -3.03
N ARG A 78 -6.24 -1.54 -1.79
CA ARG A 78 -6.54 -0.66 -0.66
C ARG A 78 -5.36 0.23 -0.30
N ALA A 79 -4.14 -0.30 -0.26
CA ALA A 79 -2.94 0.52 -0.02
C ALA A 79 -2.77 1.61 -1.09
N GLN A 80 -2.94 1.25 -2.38
CA GLN A 80 -2.86 2.20 -3.50
C GLN A 80 -3.93 3.31 -3.42
N LEU A 81 -5.14 2.98 -2.98
CA LEU A 81 -6.19 3.97 -2.75
C LEU A 81 -5.74 5.02 -1.72
N ILE A 82 -5.18 4.56 -0.60
CA ILE A 82 -4.69 5.44 0.47
C ILE A 82 -3.47 6.25 0.00
N ASP A 83 -2.54 5.64 -0.75
CA ASP A 83 -1.40 6.35 -1.35
C ASP A 83 -1.87 7.54 -2.19
N ARG A 84 -2.82 7.30 -3.11
CA ARG A 84 -3.35 8.36 -3.97
C ARG A 84 -4.03 9.45 -3.16
N LEU A 85 -4.86 9.08 -2.19
CA LEU A 85 -5.53 10.04 -1.32
C LEU A 85 -4.52 10.91 -0.56
N LEU A 86 -3.50 10.31 0.06
CA LEU A 86 -2.50 11.04 0.82
C LEU A 86 -1.60 11.91 -0.06
N GLN A 87 -1.25 11.45 -1.26
CA GLN A 87 -0.47 12.25 -2.22
C GLN A 87 -1.19 13.53 -2.63
N GLU A 88 -2.49 13.44 -2.95
CA GLU A 88 -3.29 14.61 -3.32
C GLU A 88 -3.42 15.59 -2.15
N LEU A 89 -3.76 15.10 -0.95
CA LEU A 89 -3.90 15.93 0.25
C LEU A 89 -2.56 16.58 0.66
N TRP A 90 -1.47 15.84 0.59
CA TRP A 90 -0.14 16.38 0.87
C TRP A 90 0.23 17.47 -0.13
N GLY A 91 -0.03 17.26 -1.43
CA GLY A 91 0.18 18.27 -2.46
C GLY A 91 -0.63 19.54 -2.23
N ALA A 92 -1.92 19.38 -1.88
CA ALA A 92 -2.85 20.49 -1.66
C ALA A 92 -2.52 21.32 -0.40
N HIS A 93 -2.06 20.68 0.68
CA HIS A 93 -1.91 21.34 1.98
C HIS A 93 -0.47 21.63 2.40
N CYS A 94 0.51 20.81 1.99
CA CYS A 94 1.88 20.89 2.50
C CYS A 94 2.84 21.64 1.55
N GLY A 95 2.52 21.69 0.25
CA GLY A 95 3.06 22.65 -0.74
C GLY A 95 4.56 23.01 -0.66
N ALA A 96 4.87 24.27 -0.99
CA ALA A 96 6.23 24.83 -0.94
C ALA A 96 6.87 24.91 0.47
N PRO A 97 6.12 25.12 1.58
CA PRO A 97 6.69 25.15 2.93
C PRO A 97 7.38 23.85 3.35
N MET A 98 7.00 22.72 2.75
CA MET A 98 7.52 21.39 3.08
C MET A 98 8.51 20.85 2.05
N ARG A 99 9.20 21.69 1.27
CA ARG A 99 10.14 21.27 0.21
C ARG A 99 11.32 20.39 0.66
N GLY A 100 11.58 20.28 1.97
CA GLY A 100 12.58 19.36 2.54
C GLY A 100 11.98 18.18 3.31
N ALA A 101 10.66 18.10 3.39
CA ALA A 101 9.98 17.08 4.18
C ALA A 101 9.49 15.91 3.32
N ALA A 102 9.46 14.73 3.92
CA ALA A 102 8.97 13.52 3.30
C ALA A 102 7.83 12.92 4.12
N LEU A 103 6.77 12.50 3.42
CA LEU A 103 5.70 11.67 3.97
C LEU A 103 6.02 10.21 3.64
N VAL A 104 6.23 9.39 4.66
CA VAL A 104 6.68 8.00 4.51
C VAL A 104 5.63 7.07 5.09
N ALA A 105 5.11 6.16 4.27
CA ALA A 105 4.28 5.04 4.74
C ALA A 105 5.14 4.05 5.52
N VAL A 106 4.68 3.63 6.71
CA VAL A 106 5.42 2.69 7.57
C VAL A 106 4.54 1.48 7.94
N GLY A 107 5.11 0.50 8.65
CA GLY A 107 4.36 -0.68 9.08
C GLY A 107 3.84 -1.52 7.92
N GLY A 108 2.65 -2.12 8.10
CA GLY A 108 1.97 -2.89 7.05
C GLY A 108 1.56 -2.04 5.85
N TYR A 109 1.19 -0.78 6.09
CA TYR A 109 0.88 0.17 5.02
C TYR A 109 2.11 0.42 4.12
N GLY A 110 3.28 0.64 4.71
CA GLY A 110 4.54 0.85 3.96
C GLY A 110 4.97 -0.33 3.09
N ARG A 111 4.52 -1.57 3.41
CA ARG A 111 4.72 -2.75 2.55
C ARG A 111 3.64 -2.93 1.48
N GLY A 112 2.64 -2.05 1.45
CA GLY A 112 1.47 -2.19 0.59
C GLY A 112 0.49 -3.26 1.08
N GLU A 113 0.61 -3.74 2.32
CA GLU A 113 -0.15 -4.84 2.90
C GLU A 113 -1.28 -4.31 3.82
N LEU A 114 -2.05 -3.32 3.34
CA LEU A 114 -3.06 -2.66 4.17
C LEU A 114 -4.35 -3.50 4.33
N GLN A 115 -4.44 -4.25 5.43
CA GLN A 115 -5.59 -5.10 5.75
C GLN A 115 -6.86 -4.31 6.12
N PRO A 116 -8.05 -4.96 6.08
CA PRO A 116 -9.29 -4.38 6.58
C PRO A 116 -9.17 -3.90 8.03
N CYS A 117 -9.73 -2.71 8.30
CA CYS A 117 -9.73 -2.08 9.63
C CYS A 117 -8.35 -1.76 10.23
N SER A 118 -7.24 -1.99 9.52
CA SER A 118 -5.91 -1.55 9.95
C SER A 118 -5.78 -0.04 9.91
N ASP A 119 -5.01 0.48 10.87
CA ASP A 119 -4.57 1.88 10.90
C ASP A 119 -3.61 2.18 9.73
N VAL A 120 -3.55 3.46 9.36
CA VAL A 120 -2.65 3.99 8.33
C VAL A 120 -1.51 4.70 9.04
N ASP A 121 -0.40 4.00 9.24
CA ASP A 121 0.76 4.53 9.92
C ASP A 121 1.65 5.33 8.96
N ILE A 122 1.90 6.59 9.31
CA ILE A 122 2.73 7.53 8.54
C ILE A 122 3.81 8.16 9.42
N LEU A 123 4.98 8.38 8.83
CA LEU A 123 6.09 9.13 9.41
C LEU A 123 6.34 10.39 8.57
N VAL A 124 6.45 11.54 9.24
CA VAL A 124 6.86 12.80 8.60
C VAL A 124 8.30 13.09 8.98
N LEU A 125 9.17 13.20 7.98
CA LEU A 125 10.57 13.58 8.12
C LEU A 125 10.75 15.03 7.70
N VAL A 126 11.56 15.80 8.44
CA VAL A 126 11.82 17.24 8.22
C VAL A 126 13.29 17.58 8.32
#